data_AF-A0A6G9L2Y8-F1
#
_entry.id   AF-A0A6G9L2Y8-F1
#
_cell.length_a   1.000
_cell.length_b   1.000
_cell.length_c   1.000
_cell.angle_alpha   90.00
_cell.angle_beta   90.00
_cell.angle_gamma   90.00
#
_symmetry.space_group_name_H-M   'P 1'
#
loop_
_entity.id
_entity.type
_entity.pdbx_description
1 polymer ?
#
loop_
_entity_poly.entity_id
_entity_poly.type
_entity_poly.pdbx_seq_one_letter_code
_entity_poly.pdbx_strand_id
1 'polypeptide(L)'
;MNKIGSSETIRKTTFNFYNYKQNTVSHKNHIDILFLEWFIGFVEGYGTFIVSNQRLFFIINHKEQRILYYIRTKLGFGKVSNYQNYSRYIVADRINVDRLISLFNGNLLLKRTNTLFGIWLSARNLYSEKNIEKRGQNEQTFTQNGWLSGFIEKEGRFNARRIIDNRCLLGFRVRPHFILSPNSEKTFLEKVQLFFRKGRIEKMKKGKNKYKIYRFTINHMKGHEKIIEYLKSYPLRTLKKVSFLRYYSLCNYIKNRKDHPWQGKVYKRVENLIKNINFFDKTKS
;
A
#
# COMPACT_ATOMS: atom_id res chain seq x y z
N MET A 1 -10.86 -45.87 -15.80
CA MET A 1 -9.87 -45.39 -14.81
C MET A 1 -9.91 -43.87 -14.75
N ASN A 2 -10.65 -43.32 -13.78
CA ASN A 2 -10.81 -41.88 -13.60
C ASN A 2 -9.57 -41.31 -12.90
N LYS A 3 -8.83 -40.42 -13.58
CA LYS A 3 -7.82 -39.58 -12.96
C LYS A 3 -8.53 -38.49 -12.15
N ILE A 4 -8.54 -38.69 -10.83
CA ILE A 4 -8.96 -37.69 -9.86
C ILE A 4 -7.98 -36.52 -9.95
N GLY A 5 -8.48 -35.38 -10.43
CA GLY A 5 -7.76 -34.12 -10.47
C GLY A 5 -7.35 -33.69 -9.06
N SER A 6 -6.11 -33.24 -8.95
CA SER A 6 -5.43 -32.82 -7.72
C SER A 6 -6.28 -31.90 -6.85
N SER A 7 -6.45 -32.29 -5.58
CA SER A 7 -6.94 -31.45 -4.51
C SER A 7 -6.11 -30.16 -4.43
N GLU A 8 -6.71 -29.03 -4.83
CA GLU A 8 -6.21 -27.72 -4.46
C GLU A 8 -6.20 -27.65 -2.93
N THR A 9 -5.01 -27.73 -2.35
CA THR A 9 -4.81 -27.49 -0.92
C THR A 9 -5.36 -26.08 -0.64
N ILE A 10 -6.48 -26.01 0.08
CA ILE A 10 -7.05 -24.76 0.58
C ILE A 10 -6.03 -24.17 1.55
N ARG A 11 -5.05 -23.44 1.02
CA ARG A 11 -4.28 -22.49 1.79
C ARG A 11 -5.33 -21.56 2.38
N LYS A 12 -5.41 -21.44 3.71
CA LYS A 12 -6.21 -20.41 4.38
C LYS A 12 -5.76 -19.05 3.85
N THR A 13 -6.34 -18.57 2.76
CA THR A 13 -6.02 -17.27 2.18
C THR A 13 -6.60 -16.19 3.10
N THR A 14 -5.80 -15.17 3.43
CA THR A 14 -6.21 -14.05 4.32
C THR A 14 -7.31 -13.18 3.71
N PHE A 15 -7.48 -13.23 2.40
CA PHE A 15 -8.53 -12.54 1.67
C PHE A 15 -9.47 -13.55 1.01
N ASN A 16 -10.77 -13.21 0.95
CA ASN A 16 -11.76 -14.03 0.27
C ASN A 16 -12.18 -13.35 -1.04
N PHE A 17 -11.71 -13.91 -2.15
CA PHE A 17 -12.02 -13.42 -3.49
C PHE A 17 -13.08 -14.24 -4.22
N TYR A 18 -13.73 -15.21 -3.57
CA TYR A 18 -14.68 -16.12 -4.23
C TYR A 18 -15.75 -15.35 -5.02
N ASN A 19 -16.46 -14.43 -4.36
CA ASN A 19 -17.50 -13.62 -5.00
C ASN A 19 -16.96 -12.73 -6.12
N TYR A 20 -15.73 -12.24 -5.99
CA TYR A 20 -15.11 -11.43 -7.04
C TYR A 20 -14.80 -12.29 -8.27
N LYS A 21 -14.24 -13.49 -8.07
CA LYS A 21 -13.92 -14.43 -9.15
C LYS A 21 -15.13 -14.73 -10.04
N GLN A 22 -16.29 -14.99 -9.40
CA GLN A 22 -17.55 -15.26 -10.09
C GLN A 22 -18.08 -14.07 -10.90
N ASN A 23 -17.72 -12.84 -10.53
CA ASN A 23 -18.24 -11.61 -11.12
C ASN A 23 -17.21 -10.87 -11.99
N THR A 24 -16.06 -11.47 -12.30
CA THR A 24 -15.02 -10.79 -13.10
C THR A 24 -15.48 -10.49 -14.53
N VAL A 25 -14.75 -9.60 -15.22
CA VAL A 25 -15.04 -9.31 -16.63
C VAL A 25 -14.69 -10.53 -17.49
N SER A 26 -15.49 -10.79 -18.52
CA SER A 26 -15.38 -11.99 -19.36
C SER A 26 -14.03 -12.18 -20.03
N HIS A 27 -13.34 -11.09 -20.39
CA HIS A 27 -12.03 -11.12 -21.03
C HIS A 27 -10.86 -11.29 -20.03
N LYS A 28 -11.14 -11.47 -18.72
CA LYS A 28 -10.12 -11.71 -17.69
C LYS A 28 -10.15 -13.16 -17.23
N ASN A 29 -9.46 -14.01 -18.00
CA ASN A 29 -9.38 -15.45 -17.76
C ASN A 29 -8.47 -15.83 -16.57
N HIS A 30 -7.66 -14.89 -16.08
CA HIS A 30 -6.77 -15.11 -14.95
C HIS A 30 -6.82 -13.93 -13.98
N ILE A 31 -7.00 -14.26 -12.70
CA ILE A 31 -7.09 -13.29 -11.61
C ILE A 31 -5.81 -13.35 -10.79
N ASP A 32 -5.05 -12.25 -10.85
CA ASP A 32 -3.82 -12.05 -10.10
C ASP A 32 -4.16 -11.70 -8.64
N ILE A 33 -4.14 -12.72 -7.78
CA ILE A 33 -4.45 -12.59 -6.34
C ILE A 33 -3.53 -11.57 -5.65
N LEU A 34 -2.23 -11.59 -5.97
CA LEU A 34 -1.26 -10.65 -5.39
C LEU A 34 -1.56 -9.21 -5.81
N PHE A 35 -2.06 -8.99 -7.04
CA PHE A 35 -2.58 -7.69 -7.44
C PHE A 35 -3.81 -7.30 -6.62
N LEU A 36 -4.77 -8.19 -6.37
CA LEU A 36 -5.98 -7.84 -5.61
C LEU A 36 -5.65 -7.47 -4.16
N GLU A 37 -4.78 -8.23 -3.50
CA GLU A 37 -4.33 -7.91 -2.14
C GLU A 37 -3.65 -6.54 -2.08
N TRP A 38 -2.68 -6.31 -2.99
CA TRP A 38 -2.02 -5.01 -3.13
C TRP A 38 -3.03 -3.90 -3.44
N PHE A 39 -3.99 -4.16 -4.32
CA PHE A 39 -4.98 -3.18 -4.75
C PHE A 39 -5.88 -2.76 -3.60
N ILE A 40 -6.34 -3.70 -2.76
CA ILE A 40 -7.12 -3.37 -1.56
C ILE A 40 -6.31 -2.44 -0.65
N GLY A 41 -5.06 -2.77 -0.34
CA GLY A 41 -4.21 -1.88 0.47
C GLY A 41 -3.99 -0.51 -0.16
N PHE A 42 -3.83 -0.45 -1.48
CA PHE A 42 -3.71 0.80 -2.23
C PHE A 42 -5.00 1.64 -2.14
N VAL A 43 -6.17 1.00 -2.24
CA VAL A 43 -7.49 1.63 -2.10
C VAL A 43 -7.73 2.16 -0.69
N GLU A 44 -7.28 1.46 0.35
CA GLU A 44 -7.42 1.96 1.71
C GLU A 44 -6.54 3.20 1.99
N GLY A 45 -5.57 3.51 1.11
CA GLY A 45 -4.80 4.76 1.13
C GLY A 45 -5.28 5.85 0.16
N TYR A 46 -5.76 5.50 -1.04
CA TYR A 46 -6.08 6.45 -2.12
C TYR A 46 -7.54 6.44 -2.58
N GLY A 47 -8.29 5.37 -2.29
CA GLY A 47 -9.65 5.17 -2.78
C GLY A 47 -10.66 6.09 -2.12
N THR A 48 -11.67 6.48 -2.88
CA THR A 48 -12.79 7.30 -2.43
C THR A 48 -14.09 6.68 -2.91
N PHE A 49 -15.02 6.48 -1.97
CA PHE A 49 -16.39 6.03 -2.23
C PHE A 49 -17.32 7.24 -2.17
N ILE A 50 -18.09 7.48 -3.22
CA ILE A 50 -18.97 8.65 -3.34
C ILE A 50 -20.37 8.19 -3.76
N VAL A 51 -21.37 8.81 -3.16
CA VAL A 51 -22.78 8.73 -3.57
C VAL A 51 -23.20 10.13 -3.97
N SER A 52 -23.74 10.30 -5.17
CA SER A 52 -24.24 11.58 -5.67
C SER A 52 -25.32 11.35 -6.70
N ASN A 53 -26.44 12.07 -6.61
CA ASN A 53 -27.58 12.00 -7.53
C ASN A 53 -28.02 10.54 -7.82
N GLN A 54 -28.20 9.74 -6.76
CA GLN A 54 -28.57 8.32 -6.84
C GLN A 54 -27.60 7.44 -7.64
N ARG A 55 -26.35 7.88 -7.78
CA ARG A 55 -25.28 7.16 -8.47
C ARG A 55 -24.09 6.96 -7.55
N LEU A 56 -23.42 5.83 -7.76
CA LEU A 56 -22.23 5.43 -7.03
C LEU A 56 -21.00 5.71 -7.87
N PHE A 57 -20.00 6.31 -7.24
CA PHE A 57 -18.69 6.51 -7.85
C PHE A 57 -17.61 5.96 -6.95
N PHE A 58 -16.73 5.16 -7.54
CA PHE A 58 -15.46 4.80 -6.94
C PHE A 58 -14.34 5.55 -7.67
N ILE A 59 -13.51 6.28 -6.92
CA ILE A 59 -12.50 7.18 -7.47
C ILE A 59 -11.13 6.92 -6.84
N ILE A 60 -10.09 6.95 -7.67
CA ILE A 60 -8.69 7.05 -7.23
C ILE A 60 -8.06 8.23 -7.99
N ASN A 61 -7.58 9.22 -7.24
CA ASN A 61 -6.79 10.32 -7.80
C ASN A 61 -5.31 10.07 -7.49
N HIS A 62 -4.45 10.17 -8.50
CA HIS A 62 -3.01 9.95 -8.34
C HIS A 62 -2.20 10.82 -9.29
N LYS A 63 -1.01 11.27 -8.85
CA LYS A 63 -0.11 12.08 -9.69
C LYS A 63 0.52 11.29 -10.82
N GLU A 64 0.82 10.02 -10.57
CA GLU A 64 1.38 9.11 -11.56
C GLU A 64 0.24 8.46 -12.37
N GLN A 65 0.11 8.79 -13.65
CA GLN A 65 -0.94 8.25 -14.52
C GLN A 65 -0.76 6.74 -14.78
N ARG A 66 0.49 6.28 -14.88
CA ARG A 66 0.83 4.88 -15.21
C ARG A 66 0.22 3.87 -14.24
N ILE A 67 0.20 4.18 -12.93
CA ILE A 67 -0.40 3.25 -11.95
C ILE A 67 -1.92 3.13 -12.12
N LEU A 68 -2.59 4.20 -12.57
CA LEU A 68 -4.04 4.17 -12.80
C LEU A 68 -4.39 3.34 -14.04
N TYR A 69 -3.60 3.45 -15.12
CA TYR A 69 -3.77 2.55 -16.27
C TYR A 69 -3.43 1.10 -15.93
N TYR A 70 -2.42 0.87 -15.09
CA TYR A 70 -2.11 -0.47 -14.59
C TYR A 70 -3.29 -1.06 -13.81
N ILE A 71 -3.91 -0.30 -12.90
CA ILE A 71 -5.12 -0.71 -12.18
C ILE A 71 -6.27 -1.01 -13.15
N ARG A 72 -6.57 -0.08 -14.08
CA ARG A 72 -7.61 -0.29 -15.11
C ARG A 72 -7.37 -1.58 -15.89
N THR A 73 -6.12 -1.80 -16.31
CA THR A 73 -5.74 -2.97 -17.11
C THR A 73 -5.86 -4.26 -16.30
N LYS A 74 -5.45 -4.27 -15.03
CA LYS A 74 -5.53 -5.45 -14.17
C LYS A 74 -6.97 -5.81 -13.79
N LEU A 75 -7.83 -4.82 -13.53
CA LEU A 75 -9.26 -5.02 -13.28
C LEU A 75 -10.04 -5.34 -14.57
N GLY A 76 -9.62 -4.79 -15.71
CA GLY A 76 -10.30 -4.92 -16.99
C GLY A 76 -11.51 -3.98 -17.17
N PHE A 77 -11.66 -2.97 -16.31
CA PHE A 77 -12.75 -2.01 -16.37
C PHE A 77 -12.38 -0.66 -15.75
N GLY A 78 -13.30 0.30 -15.83
CA GLY A 78 -13.14 1.68 -15.36
C GLY A 78 -12.48 2.61 -16.39
N LYS A 79 -12.53 3.91 -16.12
CA LYS A 79 -11.99 4.96 -17.00
C LYS A 79 -10.84 5.67 -16.32
N VAL A 80 -9.81 6.03 -17.09
CA VAL A 80 -8.74 6.93 -16.64
C VAL A 80 -8.85 8.24 -17.42
N SER A 81 -8.92 9.36 -16.70
CA SER A 81 -8.93 10.71 -17.25
C SER A 81 -7.79 11.53 -16.68
N ASN A 82 -7.26 12.46 -17.46
CA ASN A 82 -6.15 13.33 -17.06
C ASN A 82 -6.66 14.72 -16.70
N TYR A 83 -6.07 15.30 -15.67
CA TYR A 83 -6.25 16.68 -15.24
C TYR A 83 -4.88 17.35 -15.11
N GLN A 84 -4.86 18.68 -14.95
CA GLN A 84 -3.62 19.47 -14.95
C GLN A 84 -2.54 18.96 -13.97
N ASN A 85 -2.92 18.53 -12.77
CA ASN A 85 -1.98 18.16 -11.69
C ASN A 85 -2.06 16.70 -11.23
N TYR A 86 -2.99 15.92 -11.79
CA TYR A 86 -3.24 14.53 -11.40
C TYR A 86 -4.05 13.80 -12.48
N SER A 87 -4.06 12.48 -12.41
CA SER A 87 -4.95 11.63 -13.18
C SER A 87 -5.97 10.97 -12.26
N ARG A 88 -7.12 10.59 -12.81
CA ARG A 88 -8.23 9.96 -12.09
C ARG A 88 -8.59 8.63 -12.72
N TYR A 89 -8.61 7.57 -11.93
CA TYR A 89 -9.33 6.35 -12.24
C TYR A 89 -10.74 6.43 -11.63
N ILE A 90 -11.76 6.08 -12.40
CA ILE A 90 -13.16 6.15 -11.97
C ILE A 90 -13.96 4.93 -12.45
N VAL A 91 -14.84 4.44 -11.57
CA VAL A 91 -15.86 3.43 -11.87
C VAL A 91 -17.20 3.96 -11.40
N ALA A 92 -18.19 3.99 -12.31
CA ALA A 92 -19.50 4.58 -12.05
C ALA A 92 -20.66 3.84 -12.71
N ASP A 93 -20.37 2.86 -13.58
CA ASP A 93 -21.40 1.97 -14.14
C ASP A 93 -21.77 0.89 -13.11
N ARG A 94 -23.06 0.52 -13.10
CA ARG A 94 -23.64 -0.36 -12.06
C ARG A 94 -22.94 -1.71 -11.99
N ILE A 95 -22.65 -2.32 -13.14
CA ILE A 95 -22.04 -3.65 -13.22
C ILE A 95 -20.65 -3.64 -12.58
N ASN A 96 -19.79 -2.69 -12.94
CA ASN A 96 -18.44 -2.63 -12.39
C ASN A 96 -18.41 -2.12 -10.94
N VAL A 97 -19.40 -1.34 -10.52
CA VAL A 97 -19.61 -1.02 -9.08
C VAL A 97 -19.86 -2.30 -8.30
N ASP A 98 -20.73 -3.20 -8.79
CA ASP A 98 -21.00 -4.48 -8.12
C ASP A 98 -19.78 -5.39 -8.09
N ARG A 99 -18.96 -5.37 -9.15
CA ARG A 99 -17.64 -6.04 -9.14
C ARG A 99 -16.74 -5.52 -8.03
N LEU A 100 -16.64 -4.21 -7.86
CA LEU A 100 -15.85 -3.62 -6.77
C LEU A 100 -16.44 -3.93 -5.40
N ILE A 101 -17.78 -3.96 -5.25
CA ILE A 101 -18.43 -4.40 -4.01
C ILE A 101 -18.02 -5.83 -3.67
N SER A 102 -18.07 -6.75 -4.64
CA SER A 102 -17.66 -8.14 -4.43
C SER A 102 -16.17 -8.29 -4.06
N LEU A 103 -15.33 -7.35 -4.48
CA LEU A 103 -13.91 -7.30 -4.14
C LEU A 103 -13.66 -6.77 -2.73
N PHE A 104 -14.37 -5.71 -2.31
CA PHE A 104 -14.11 -5.03 -1.04
C PHE A 104 -14.89 -5.60 0.15
N ASN A 105 -16.09 -6.15 -0.08
CA ASN A 105 -16.98 -6.60 0.99
C ASN A 105 -16.36 -7.78 1.77
N GLY A 106 -15.96 -7.53 3.02
CA GLY A 106 -15.26 -8.50 3.87
C GLY A 106 -13.74 -8.54 3.70
N ASN A 107 -13.17 -7.68 2.84
CA ASN A 107 -11.73 -7.64 2.56
C ASN A 107 -11.05 -6.33 3.03
N LEU A 108 -11.78 -5.31 3.48
CA LEU A 108 -11.21 -4.04 3.97
C LEU A 108 -10.73 -4.17 5.43
N LEU A 109 -9.52 -3.70 5.71
CA LEU A 109 -8.83 -3.83 7.00
C LEU A 109 -8.93 -2.57 7.87
N LEU A 110 -9.10 -1.37 7.32
CA LEU A 110 -9.19 -0.14 8.10
C LEU A 110 -10.64 0.17 8.48
N LYS A 111 -10.83 0.56 9.74
CA LYS A 111 -12.17 0.88 10.27
C LYS A 111 -12.81 2.00 9.47
N ARG A 112 -12.08 3.08 9.22
CA ARG A 112 -12.59 4.24 8.46
C ARG A 112 -13.05 3.83 7.06
N THR A 113 -12.24 3.07 6.34
CA THR A 113 -12.56 2.66 4.97
C THR A 113 -13.75 1.72 4.95
N ASN A 114 -13.82 0.78 5.90
CA ASN A 114 -14.94 -0.13 6.04
C ASN A 114 -16.28 0.60 6.33
N THR A 115 -16.26 1.66 7.15
CA THR A 115 -17.42 2.52 7.39
C THR A 115 -17.87 3.25 6.12
N LEU A 116 -16.95 3.89 5.39
CA LEU A 116 -17.28 4.59 4.14
C LEU A 116 -17.81 3.64 3.07
N PHE A 117 -17.22 2.46 2.96
CA PHE A 117 -17.71 1.38 2.10
C PHE A 117 -19.12 0.93 2.51
N GLY A 118 -19.41 0.82 3.80
CA GLY A 118 -20.75 0.47 4.30
C GLY A 118 -21.82 1.45 3.84
N ILE A 119 -21.57 2.75 3.95
CA ILE A 119 -22.49 3.79 3.45
C ILE A 119 -22.70 3.65 1.94
N TRP A 120 -21.62 3.41 1.20
CA TRP A 120 -21.66 3.20 -0.25
C TRP A 120 -22.48 1.97 -0.63
N LEU A 121 -22.30 0.85 0.07
CA LEU A 121 -23.06 -0.39 -0.12
C LEU A 121 -24.56 -0.21 0.23
N SER A 122 -24.87 0.48 1.32
CA SER A 122 -26.25 0.80 1.69
C SER A 122 -26.95 1.63 0.60
N ALA A 123 -26.27 2.65 0.05
CA ALA A 123 -26.80 3.41 -1.06
C ALA A 123 -27.01 2.56 -2.32
N ARG A 124 -26.07 1.65 -2.63
CA ARG A 124 -26.23 0.69 -3.73
C ARG A 124 -27.49 -0.16 -3.57
N ASN A 125 -27.74 -0.66 -2.36
CA ASN A 125 -28.91 -1.48 -2.05
C ASN A 125 -30.22 -0.68 -2.18
N LEU A 126 -30.23 0.63 -1.88
CA LEU A 126 -31.41 1.48 -2.11
C LEU A 126 -31.75 1.66 -3.60
N TYR A 127 -30.77 1.52 -4.50
CA TYR A 127 -30.93 1.74 -5.94
C TYR A 127 -30.97 0.43 -6.76
N SER A 128 -31.14 -0.71 -6.09
CA SER A 128 -31.12 -2.05 -6.70
C SER A 128 -32.15 -2.96 -6.07
N GLU A 129 -32.76 -3.83 -6.86
CA GLU A 129 -33.75 -4.82 -6.40
C GLU A 129 -33.13 -5.90 -5.50
N LYS A 130 -31.90 -6.33 -5.81
CA LYS A 130 -31.18 -7.34 -5.03
C LYS A 130 -30.36 -6.68 -3.93
N ASN A 131 -30.56 -7.07 -2.68
CA ASN A 131 -29.74 -6.61 -1.56
C ASN A 131 -28.46 -7.44 -1.39
N ILE A 132 -27.35 -6.76 -1.11
CA ILE A 132 -26.08 -7.39 -0.75
C ILE A 132 -25.84 -7.14 0.74
N GLU A 133 -25.70 -8.22 1.52
CA GLU A 133 -25.38 -8.13 2.93
C GLU A 133 -23.95 -7.60 3.15
N LYS A 134 -23.80 -6.66 4.08
CA LYS A 134 -22.48 -6.14 4.45
C LYS A 134 -21.74 -7.14 5.32
N ARG A 135 -20.54 -7.54 4.89
CA ARG A 135 -19.62 -8.35 5.68
C ARG A 135 -18.80 -7.50 6.66
N GLY A 136 -18.27 -8.15 7.68
CA GLY A 136 -17.43 -7.55 8.71
C GLY A 136 -16.11 -6.98 8.19
N GLN A 137 -15.38 -6.31 9.08
CA GLN A 137 -14.00 -5.88 8.82
C GLN A 137 -13.08 -7.10 8.74
N ASN A 138 -12.09 -7.05 7.84
CA ASN A 138 -11.08 -8.08 7.78
C ASN A 138 -10.06 -7.86 8.91
N GLU A 139 -9.99 -8.80 9.85
CA GLU A 139 -9.11 -8.73 11.01
C GLU A 139 -7.74 -9.41 10.81
N GLN A 140 -7.45 -9.90 9.60
CA GLN A 140 -6.26 -10.68 9.30
C GLN A 140 -4.95 -9.88 9.41
N THR A 141 -3.84 -10.62 9.49
CA THR A 141 -2.48 -10.06 9.58
C THR A 141 -1.88 -9.79 8.20
N PHE A 142 -0.69 -9.17 8.17
CA PHE A 142 0.05 -8.89 6.92
C PHE A 142 0.93 -10.07 6.46
N THR A 143 0.79 -11.23 7.11
CA THR A 143 1.55 -12.43 6.77
C THR A 143 1.08 -12.98 5.43
N GLN A 144 2.03 -13.24 4.54
CA GLN A 144 1.78 -13.88 3.24
C GLN A 144 0.77 -13.17 2.33
N ASN A 145 0.67 -11.83 2.40
CA ASN A 145 -0.18 -11.06 1.49
C ASN A 145 0.39 -9.68 1.13
N GLY A 146 -0.07 -9.15 0.00
CA GLY A 146 0.39 -7.88 -0.58
C GLY A 146 -0.26 -6.60 -0.05
N TRP A 147 -1.20 -6.68 0.91
CA TRP A 147 -1.99 -5.53 1.35
C TRP A 147 -1.14 -4.38 1.88
N LEU A 148 -0.19 -4.66 2.78
CA LEU A 148 0.63 -3.62 3.41
C LEU A 148 1.52 -2.90 2.38
N SER A 149 1.93 -3.59 1.32
CA SER A 149 2.67 -3.00 0.20
C SER A 149 1.84 -1.92 -0.49
N GLY A 150 0.58 -2.23 -0.83
CA GLY A 150 -0.35 -1.26 -1.41
C GLY A 150 -0.59 -0.06 -0.50
N PHE A 151 -0.73 -0.30 0.80
CA PHE A 151 -0.97 0.77 1.77
C PHE A 151 0.25 1.70 1.96
N ILE A 152 1.45 1.13 1.92
CA ILE A 152 2.73 1.87 1.98
C ILE A 152 2.85 2.89 0.82
N GLU A 153 2.22 2.63 -0.33
CA GLU A 153 2.22 3.56 -1.48
C GLU A 153 1.67 4.94 -1.11
N LYS A 154 0.70 5.01 -0.18
CA LYS A 154 0.19 6.28 0.34
C LYS A 154 0.95 6.71 1.58
N GLU A 155 0.88 5.90 2.62
CA GLU A 155 1.17 6.34 3.99
C GLU A 155 2.63 6.11 4.41
N GLY A 156 3.36 5.29 3.63
CA GLY A 156 4.74 4.93 3.90
C GLY A 156 5.75 5.97 3.41
N ARG A 157 6.85 6.17 4.14
CA ARG A 157 7.97 7.02 3.73
C ARG A 157 9.29 6.36 4.06
N PHE A 158 10.19 6.34 3.08
CA PHE A 158 11.57 5.90 3.22
C PHE A 158 12.47 7.13 3.30
N ASN A 159 13.31 7.21 4.33
CA ASN A 159 14.20 8.35 4.56
C ASN A 159 15.52 7.88 5.17
N ALA A 160 16.52 8.75 5.17
CA ALA A 160 17.74 8.57 5.94
C ALA A 160 18.13 9.90 6.59
N ARG A 161 18.72 9.84 7.79
CA ARG A 161 19.21 11.01 8.52
C ARG A 161 20.70 10.88 8.75
N ARG A 162 21.44 11.98 8.57
CA ARG A 162 22.80 12.12 9.11
C ARG A 162 22.66 12.55 10.57
N ILE A 163 23.32 11.82 11.47
CA ILE A 163 23.37 12.13 12.89
C ILE A 163 24.83 12.43 13.19
N ILE A 164 25.11 13.65 13.63
CA ILE A 164 26.45 14.09 14.03
C ILE A 164 26.96 13.14 15.12
N ASP A 165 28.15 12.60 14.91
CA ASP A 165 28.82 11.67 15.82
C ASP A 165 30.32 11.74 15.57
N ASN A 166 31.01 12.56 16.37
CA ASN A 166 32.44 12.85 16.22
C ASN A 166 33.35 11.63 16.45
N ARG A 167 32.80 10.54 16.98
CA ARG A 167 33.52 9.26 17.12
C ARG A 167 33.61 8.50 15.80
N CYS A 168 32.80 8.87 14.80
CA CYS A 168 32.85 8.30 13.47
C CYS A 168 33.91 9.03 12.64
N LEU A 169 34.70 8.30 11.83
CA LEU A 169 35.68 8.88 10.91
C LEU A 169 35.12 9.96 9.97
N LEU A 170 33.83 9.88 9.63
CA LEU A 170 33.14 10.83 8.76
C LEU A 170 32.49 12.00 9.53
N GLY A 171 32.64 12.07 10.86
CA GLY A 171 31.96 13.04 11.74
C GLY A 171 30.46 12.81 11.91
N PHE A 172 29.90 11.80 11.25
CA PHE A 172 28.48 11.42 11.38
C PHE A 172 28.25 9.94 11.15
N ARG A 173 27.08 9.48 11.61
CA ARG A 173 26.48 8.19 11.24
C ARG A 173 25.20 8.41 10.46
N VAL A 174 24.90 7.50 9.54
CA VAL A 174 23.65 7.51 8.77
C VAL A 174 22.67 6.55 9.42
N ARG A 175 21.45 7.05 9.67
CA ARG A 175 20.35 6.26 10.22
C ARG A 175 19.20 6.19 9.23
N PRO A 176 18.91 5.02 8.64
CA PRO A 176 17.71 4.81 7.85
C PRO A 176 16.48 4.95 8.74
N HIS A 177 15.42 5.51 8.19
CA HIS A 177 14.19 5.85 8.89
C HIS A 177 12.99 5.53 8.01
N PHE A 178 12.18 4.59 8.46
CA PHE A 178 10.89 4.29 7.85
C PHE A 178 9.76 4.86 8.71
N ILE A 179 8.76 5.45 8.06
CA ILE A 179 7.58 6.01 8.70
C ILE A 179 6.33 5.48 8.00
N LEU A 180 5.33 5.08 8.77
CA LEU A 180 3.97 4.85 8.32
C LEU A 180 3.03 5.73 9.16
N SER A 181 2.26 6.62 8.54
CA SER A 181 1.55 7.69 9.26
C SER A 181 0.07 7.84 8.85
N PRO A 182 -0.75 6.78 8.98
CA PRO A 182 -2.17 6.86 8.68
C PRO A 182 -2.87 7.82 9.64
N ASN A 183 -3.84 8.57 9.12
CA ASN A 183 -4.64 9.45 9.96
C ASN A 183 -5.57 8.61 10.85
N SER A 184 -5.43 8.75 12.17
CA SER A 184 -6.36 8.24 13.20
C SER A 184 -6.55 6.72 13.31
N GLU A 185 -5.59 5.90 12.86
CA GLU A 185 -5.69 4.42 12.85
C GLU A 185 -4.65 3.77 13.80
N LYS A 186 -4.75 4.02 15.12
CA LYS A 186 -3.78 3.51 16.12
C LYS A 186 -3.75 1.98 16.20
N THR A 187 -4.92 1.35 16.24
CA THR A 187 -5.07 -0.11 16.34
C THR A 187 -4.44 -0.82 15.14
N PHE A 188 -4.59 -0.26 13.94
CA PHE A 188 -3.88 -0.71 12.76
C PHE A 188 -2.35 -0.61 12.92
N LEU A 189 -1.84 0.51 13.44
CA LEU A 189 -0.39 0.66 13.68
C LEU A 189 0.14 -0.34 14.71
N GLU A 190 -0.66 -0.73 15.70
CA GLU A 190 -0.34 -1.80 16.66
C GLU A 190 -0.22 -3.16 15.97
N LYS A 191 -1.12 -3.47 15.01
CA LYS A 191 -0.97 -4.65 14.14
C LYS A 191 0.32 -4.59 13.31
N VAL A 192 0.68 -3.43 12.77
CA VAL A 192 1.93 -3.26 11.99
C VAL A 192 3.17 -3.46 12.87
N GLN A 193 3.15 -2.92 14.09
CA GLN A 193 4.23 -3.11 15.06
C GLN A 193 4.39 -4.58 15.45
N LEU A 194 3.28 -5.29 15.69
CA LEU A 194 3.28 -6.71 15.99
C LEU A 194 3.84 -7.54 14.82
N PHE A 195 3.42 -7.22 13.59
CA PHE A 195 3.88 -7.90 12.38
C PHE A 195 5.40 -7.79 12.18
N PHE A 196 5.95 -6.59 12.28
CA PHE A 196 7.40 -6.42 12.13
C PHE A 196 8.20 -6.82 13.38
N ARG A 197 7.53 -7.02 14.53
CA ARG A 197 8.14 -7.24 15.85
C ARG A 197 9.23 -6.20 16.20
N LYS A 198 9.10 -5.01 15.61
CA LYS A 198 10.06 -3.91 15.64
C LYS A 198 9.34 -2.58 15.40
N GLY A 199 10.03 -1.50 15.72
CA GLY A 199 9.51 -0.15 15.57
C GLY A 199 8.72 0.32 16.78
N ARG A 200 8.31 1.59 16.71
CA ARG A 200 7.60 2.27 17.80
C ARG A 200 6.46 3.10 17.22
N ILE A 201 5.37 3.15 17.97
CA ILE A 201 4.24 4.03 17.68
C ILE A 201 4.44 5.32 18.48
N GLU A 202 4.49 6.44 17.77
CA GLU A 202 4.63 7.75 18.36
C GLU A 202 3.33 8.53 18.18
N LYS A 203 2.91 9.18 19.25
CA LYS A 203 1.79 10.14 19.24
C LYS A 203 2.34 11.52 18.89
N MET A 204 1.76 12.17 17.90
CA MET A 204 2.09 13.56 17.56
C MET A 204 0.85 14.44 17.66
N LYS A 205 1.07 15.73 17.91
CA LYS A 205 0.05 16.77 17.81
C LYS A 205 0.18 17.39 16.41
N LYS A 206 -0.93 17.49 15.68
CA LYS A 206 -0.97 18.15 14.36
C LYS A 206 -1.91 19.34 14.37
N GLY A 207 -1.43 20.48 13.89
CA GLY A 207 -2.19 21.73 13.76
C GLY A 207 -2.48 22.43 15.08
N LYS A 208 -3.10 23.62 14.99
CA LYS A 208 -3.47 24.46 16.14
C LYS A 208 -4.43 23.76 17.11
N ASN A 209 -5.34 22.93 16.59
CA ASN A 209 -6.35 22.20 17.35
C ASN A 209 -5.84 20.89 17.99
N LYS A 210 -4.54 20.58 17.92
CA LYS A 210 -3.87 19.45 18.59
C LYS A 210 -4.53 18.07 18.36
N TYR A 211 -5.07 17.80 17.18
CA TYR A 211 -5.56 16.45 16.88
C TYR A 211 -4.43 15.43 17.04
N LYS A 212 -4.75 14.30 17.69
CA LYS A 212 -3.82 13.20 17.94
C LYS A 212 -3.64 12.43 16.64
N ILE A 213 -2.46 12.50 16.05
CA ILE A 213 -2.06 11.58 14.98
C ILE A 213 -1.09 10.55 15.56
N TYR A 214 -1.10 9.36 14.98
CA TYR A 214 -0.18 8.29 15.33
C TYR A 214 0.69 7.99 14.12
N ARG A 215 1.98 7.78 14.36
CA ARG A 215 2.90 7.26 13.34
C ARG A 215 3.64 6.06 13.87
N PHE A 216 3.81 5.06 13.03
CA PHE A 216 4.73 3.98 13.26
C PHE A 216 6.08 4.32 12.64
N THR A 217 7.16 4.09 13.38
CA THR A 217 8.52 4.35 12.91
C THR A 217 9.43 3.16 13.15
N ILE A 218 10.28 2.83 12.17
CA ILE A 218 11.39 1.92 12.34
C ILE A 218 12.69 2.69 12.16
N ASN A 219 13.61 2.46 13.10
CA ASN A 219 14.90 3.15 13.21
C ASN A 219 16.08 2.19 13.43
N HIS A 220 15.79 0.92 13.74
CA HIS A 220 16.80 -0.13 13.97
C HIS A 220 16.96 -0.95 12.70
N MET A 221 18.21 -1.32 12.39
CA MET A 221 18.55 -2.09 11.18
C MET A 221 17.77 -3.39 11.05
N LYS A 222 17.60 -4.17 12.13
CA LYS A 222 16.79 -5.41 12.13
C LYS A 222 15.33 -5.18 11.67
N GLY A 223 14.74 -4.02 11.98
CA GLY A 223 13.40 -3.70 11.50
C GLY A 223 13.39 -3.31 10.02
N HIS A 224 14.44 -2.66 9.54
CA HIS A 224 14.60 -2.33 8.12
C HIS A 224 14.75 -3.58 7.27
N GLU A 225 15.50 -4.58 7.75
CA GLU A 225 15.61 -5.89 7.11
C GLU A 225 14.24 -6.55 6.94
N LYS A 226 13.36 -6.47 7.94
CA LYS A 226 11.99 -7.01 7.86
C LYS A 226 11.11 -6.26 6.85
N ILE A 227 11.23 -4.94 6.76
CA ILE A 227 10.54 -4.15 5.72
C ILE A 227 11.05 -4.55 4.33
N ILE A 228 12.38 -4.68 4.18
CA ILE A 228 13.01 -5.06 2.92
C ILE A 228 12.58 -6.46 2.49
N GLU A 229 12.60 -7.43 3.41
CA GLU A 229 12.13 -8.80 3.17
C GLU A 229 10.68 -8.79 2.68
N TYR A 230 9.79 -8.08 3.37
CA TYR A 230 8.39 -7.96 2.97
C TYR A 230 8.22 -7.32 1.58
N LEU A 231 8.87 -6.19 1.31
CA LEU A 231 8.71 -5.46 0.04
C LEU A 231 9.46 -6.09 -1.14
N LYS A 232 10.41 -7.01 -0.89
CA LYS A 232 10.95 -7.89 -1.93
C LYS A 232 9.93 -8.93 -2.37
N SER A 233 9.19 -9.51 -1.43
CA SER A 233 8.12 -10.48 -1.71
C SER A 233 6.85 -9.83 -2.26
N TYR A 234 6.55 -8.60 -1.82
CA TYR A 234 5.37 -7.82 -2.24
C TYR A 234 5.80 -6.44 -2.76
N PRO A 235 6.20 -6.33 -4.04
CA PRO A 235 6.78 -5.11 -4.58
C PRO A 235 5.81 -3.93 -4.64
N LEU A 236 6.33 -2.74 -4.31
CA LEU A 236 5.71 -1.47 -4.67
C LEU A 236 5.62 -1.32 -6.19
N ARG A 237 4.60 -0.60 -6.65
CA ARG A 237 4.20 -0.45 -8.06
C ARG A 237 4.20 1.00 -8.53
N THR A 238 4.22 1.99 -7.62
CA THR A 238 4.45 3.40 -7.99
C THR A 238 5.94 3.74 -8.11
N LEU A 239 6.27 4.99 -8.44
CA LEU A 239 7.63 5.53 -8.37
C LEU A 239 8.23 5.40 -6.96
N LYS A 240 7.43 5.22 -5.90
CA LYS A 240 7.94 4.89 -4.55
C LYS A 240 8.77 3.60 -4.53
N LYS A 241 8.61 2.70 -5.51
CA LYS A 241 9.53 1.56 -5.73
C LYS A 241 10.98 2.03 -5.89
N VAL A 242 11.22 3.13 -6.61
CA VAL A 242 12.57 3.70 -6.80
C VAL A 242 13.13 4.17 -5.45
N SER A 243 12.30 4.83 -4.62
CA SER A 243 12.70 5.22 -3.27
C SER A 243 13.04 4.03 -2.40
N PHE A 244 12.23 2.98 -2.46
CA PHE A 244 12.50 1.73 -1.76
C PHE A 244 13.82 1.09 -2.23
N LEU A 245 14.10 1.05 -3.53
CA LEU A 245 15.35 0.47 -4.05
C LEU A 245 16.59 1.26 -3.60
N ARG A 246 16.52 2.59 -3.60
CA ARG A 246 17.59 3.44 -3.07
C ARG A 246 17.76 3.25 -1.57
N TYR A 247 16.66 3.17 -0.83
CA TYR A 247 16.63 2.89 0.59
C TYR A 247 17.24 1.52 0.94
N TYR A 248 16.86 0.48 0.19
CA TYR A 248 17.42 -0.87 0.31
C TYR A 248 18.93 -0.87 0.06
N SER A 249 19.38 -0.24 -1.02
CA SER A 249 20.81 -0.12 -1.32
C SER A 249 21.56 0.58 -0.18
N LEU A 250 21.01 1.66 0.37
CA LEU A 250 21.60 2.35 1.52
C LEU A 250 21.70 1.44 2.75
N CYS A 251 20.65 0.68 3.06
CA CYS A 251 20.67 -0.29 4.17
C CYS A 251 21.77 -1.35 3.98
N ASN A 252 21.99 -1.83 2.76
CA ASN A 252 23.08 -2.77 2.46
C ASN A 252 24.45 -2.15 2.67
N TYR A 253 24.68 -0.90 2.21
CA TYR A 253 25.94 -0.19 2.45
C TYR A 253 26.22 0.03 3.95
N ILE A 254 25.17 0.23 4.76
CA ILE A 254 25.32 0.37 6.21
C ILE A 254 25.67 -0.98 6.85
N LYS A 255 25.01 -2.06 6.42
CA LYS A 255 25.23 -3.41 6.95
C LYS A 255 26.63 -3.93 6.65
N ASN A 256 27.11 -3.72 5.42
CA ASN A 256 28.39 -4.24 4.93
C ASN A 256 29.50 -3.19 5.02
N ARG A 257 29.41 -2.24 5.95
CA ARG A 257 30.39 -1.14 6.08
C ARG A 257 31.80 -1.62 6.41
N LYS A 258 31.94 -2.79 7.06
CA LYS A 258 33.24 -3.41 7.34
C LYS A 258 33.92 -3.91 6.06
N ASP A 259 33.16 -4.57 5.20
CA ASP A 259 33.65 -5.14 3.94
C ASP A 259 33.78 -4.07 2.84
N HIS A 260 33.00 -3.00 2.93
CA HIS A 260 32.99 -1.89 2.00
C HIS A 260 33.09 -0.55 2.75
N PRO A 261 34.29 -0.15 3.18
CA PRO A 261 34.52 1.13 3.83
C PRO A 261 34.01 2.28 2.97
N TRP A 262 33.37 3.27 3.62
CA TRP A 262 32.79 4.42 2.92
C TRP A 262 33.88 5.44 2.61
N GLN A 263 34.62 5.19 1.54
CA GLN A 263 35.68 6.05 1.02
C GLN A 263 35.54 6.21 -0.50
N GLY A 264 36.16 7.24 -1.07
CA GLY A 264 36.21 7.48 -2.52
C GLY A 264 34.85 7.35 -3.22
N LYS A 265 34.77 6.43 -4.19
CA LYS A 265 33.55 6.18 -4.99
C LYS A 265 32.38 5.65 -4.15
N VAL A 266 32.65 4.82 -3.13
CA VAL A 266 31.60 4.25 -2.25
C VAL A 266 30.94 5.35 -1.44
N TYR A 267 31.74 6.26 -0.86
CA TYR A 267 31.21 7.39 -0.10
C TYR A 267 30.31 8.28 -0.99
N LYS A 268 30.78 8.68 -2.17
CA LYS A 268 29.99 9.46 -3.15
C LYS A 268 28.67 8.75 -3.51
N ARG A 269 28.69 7.43 -3.65
CA ARG A 269 27.47 6.64 -3.92
C ARG A 269 26.49 6.68 -2.76
N VAL A 270 26.95 6.53 -1.53
CA VAL A 270 26.12 6.61 -0.32
C VAL A 270 25.52 8.02 -0.16
N GLU A 271 26.30 9.07 -0.39
CA GLU A 271 25.80 10.44 -0.37
C GLU A 271 24.69 10.66 -1.40
N ASN A 272 24.90 10.17 -2.62
CA ASN A 272 23.90 10.22 -3.69
C ASN A 272 22.62 9.45 -3.32
N LEU A 273 22.74 8.30 -2.65
CA LEU A 273 21.58 7.55 -2.18
C LEU A 273 20.77 8.38 -1.18
N ILE A 274 21.43 8.97 -0.17
CA ILE A 274 20.78 9.79 0.87
C ILE A 274 20.08 11.00 0.25
N LYS A 275 20.76 11.75 -0.62
CA LYS A 275 20.22 12.95 -1.28
C LYS A 275 18.99 12.63 -2.12
N ASN A 276 19.01 11.49 -2.80
CA ASN A 276 18.03 11.16 -3.84
C ASN A 276 16.99 10.12 -3.43
N ILE A 277 16.87 9.70 -2.16
CA ILE A 277 15.89 8.66 -1.75
C ILE A 277 14.49 8.97 -2.30
N ASN A 278 14.01 10.21 -2.15
CA ASN A 278 12.68 10.62 -2.61
C ASN A 278 12.70 11.57 -3.80
N PHE A 279 13.82 11.66 -4.52
CA PHE A 279 13.93 12.51 -5.71
C PHE A 279 13.57 11.73 -6.97
N PHE A 280 12.58 12.20 -7.72
CA PHE A 280 12.16 11.58 -8.98
C PHE A 280 12.41 12.59 -10.11
N ASP A 281 13.10 12.17 -11.17
CA ASP A 281 13.29 13.04 -12.34
C ASP A 281 11.93 13.41 -12.92
N LYS A 282 11.65 14.71 -12.98
CA LYS A 282 10.37 15.28 -13.46
C LYS A 282 10.10 15.01 -14.95
N THR A 283 11.08 14.47 -15.68
CA THR A 283 11.01 14.24 -17.13
C THR A 283 10.46 12.87 -17.52
N LYS A 284 10.11 12.00 -16.56
CA LYS A 284 9.65 10.62 -16.82
C LYS A 284 8.31 10.24 -16.15
N SER A 285 7.55 11.19 -15.63
CA SER A 285 6.23 10.96 -15.02
C SER A 285 5.10 11.06 -16.04
#